data_AF-A0A7C9A787-F1
#
_entry.id   AF-A0A7C9A787-F1
#
_cell.length_a   1.000
_cell.length_b   1.000
_cell.length_c   1.000
_cell.angle_alpha   90.00
_cell.angle_beta   90.00
_cell.angle_gamma   90.00
#
_symmetry.space_group_name_H-M   'P 1'
#
loop_
_entity.id
_entity.type
_entity.pdbx_description
1 polymer ?
#
loop_
_entity_poly.entity_id
_entity_poly.type
_entity_poly.pdbx_seq_one_letter_code
_entity_poly.pdbx_strand_id
1 'polypeptide(L)'
;WIHHTSFLWDYDMVNMAYLKVPTRAPKYRMERDHSEFICCMKDLLPRSAFIERTIKAAETHFLLRFVSCDAIESSASANFTPSSRMLTRQELEAAIDAEPESLLSQSL
;
A
#
# COMPACT_ATOMS: atom_id res chain seq x y z
N TRP A 1 -3.48 16.24 11.55
CA TRP A 1 -2.74 14.96 11.56
C TRP A 1 -3.74 13.85 11.27
N ILE A 2 -3.45 12.97 10.31
CA ILE A 2 -4.33 11.86 9.90
C ILE A 2 -3.52 10.58 10.07
N HIS A 3 -4.09 9.58 10.75
CA HIS A 3 -3.49 8.26 10.83
C HIS A 3 -3.96 7.44 9.63
N HIS A 4 -3.04 7.14 8.71
CA HIS A 4 -3.29 6.27 7.56
C HIS A 4 -2.52 4.95 7.76
N THR A 5 -3.20 3.84 7.54
CA THR A 5 -2.62 2.49 7.61
C THR A 5 -3.18 1.63 6.50
N SER A 6 -2.46 0.55 6.15
CA SER A 6 -2.84 -0.37 5.09
C SER A 6 -2.94 -1.79 5.63
N PHE A 7 -3.91 -2.53 5.11
CA PHE A 7 -4.15 -3.94 5.44
C PHE A 7 -3.91 -4.79 4.20
N LEU A 8 -2.99 -5.75 4.30
CA LEU A 8 -2.58 -6.60 3.17
C LEU A 8 -3.60 -7.74 2.97
N TRP A 9 -4.52 -7.53 2.03
CA TRP A 9 -5.66 -8.44 1.86
C TRP A 9 -5.34 -9.69 1.03
N ASP A 10 -4.97 -9.47 -0.23
CA ASP A 10 -4.68 -10.51 -1.22
C ASP A 10 -3.53 -10.03 -2.12
N TYR A 11 -2.33 -9.96 -1.54
CA TYR A 11 -1.16 -9.52 -2.29
C TYR A 11 -0.45 -10.71 -2.94
N ASP A 12 0.20 -10.45 -4.07
CA ASP A 12 1.06 -11.45 -4.70
C ASP A 12 2.42 -11.46 -4.02
N MET A 13 2.81 -12.62 -3.49
CA MET A 13 4.11 -12.86 -2.86
C MET A 13 5.27 -12.55 -3.81
N VAL A 14 5.13 -12.80 -5.11
CA VAL A 14 6.20 -12.55 -6.10
C VAL A 14 6.53 -11.06 -6.16
N ASN A 15 5.52 -10.20 -6.05
CA ASN A 15 5.71 -8.75 -6.07
C ASN A 15 6.41 -8.21 -4.80
N MET A 16 6.49 -8.99 -3.72
CA MET A 16 7.24 -8.59 -2.53
C MET A 16 8.75 -8.57 -2.78
N ALA A 17 9.24 -9.27 -3.81
CA ALA A 17 10.64 -9.20 -4.24
C ALA A 17 11.05 -7.81 -4.76
N TYR A 18 10.09 -6.96 -5.15
CA TYR A 18 10.38 -5.59 -5.58
C TYR A 18 10.78 -4.66 -4.42
N LEU A 19 10.51 -5.06 -3.16
CA LEU A 19 10.80 -4.23 -2.00
C LEU A 19 12.29 -4.25 -1.67
N LYS A 20 12.92 -3.08 -1.71
CA LYS A 20 14.32 -2.92 -1.30
C LYS A 20 14.46 -3.08 0.21
N VAL A 21 15.47 -3.80 0.65
CA VAL A 21 15.84 -3.86 2.07
C VAL A 21 16.44 -2.51 2.48
N PRO A 22 15.86 -1.80 3.46
CA PRO A 22 16.42 -0.52 3.90
C PRO A 22 17.77 -0.74 4.61
N THR A 23 18.75 0.13 4.33
CA THR A 23 20.10 0.08 4.95
C THR A 23 20.04 0.16 6.48
N ARG A 24 18.99 0.78 7.03
CA ARG A 24 18.67 0.81 8.46
C ARG A 24 17.48 -0.08 8.74
N ALA A 25 17.71 -1.39 8.79
CA ALA A 25 16.72 -2.35 9.23
C ALA A 25 16.72 -2.48 10.76
N PRO A 26 15.55 -2.57 11.43
CA PRO A 26 15.49 -2.90 12.84
C PRO A 26 16.17 -4.24 13.15
N LYS A 27 16.84 -4.37 14.31
CA LYS A 27 17.55 -5.61 14.69
C LYS A 27 16.67 -6.86 14.62
N TYR A 28 15.39 -6.77 14.95
CA TYR A 28 14.46 -7.91 14.89
C TYR A 28 14.19 -8.40 13.47
N ARG A 29 14.51 -7.60 12.43
CA ARG A 29 14.24 -7.95 11.03
C ARG A 29 15.15 -9.07 10.54
N MET A 30 16.39 -9.18 11.08
CA MET A 30 17.39 -10.26 10.85
C MET A 30 17.37 -10.84 9.42
N GLU A 31 17.22 -10.01 8.38
CA GLU A 31 17.12 -10.45 6.97
C GLU A 31 16.06 -11.54 6.67
N ARG A 32 15.08 -11.74 7.56
CA ARG A 32 14.00 -12.73 7.39
C ARG A 32 13.28 -12.57 6.05
N ASP A 33 12.68 -13.63 5.52
CA ASP A 33 11.84 -13.44 4.34
C ASP A 33 10.55 -12.66 4.70
N HIS A 34 9.97 -11.95 3.73
CA HIS A 34 8.69 -11.26 3.95
C HIS A 34 7.59 -12.25 4.36
N SER A 35 7.56 -13.45 3.78
CA SER A 35 6.59 -14.51 4.13
C SER A 35 6.62 -14.94 5.59
N GLU A 36 7.74 -14.74 6.29
CA GLU A 36 7.85 -15.11 7.70
C GLU A 36 7.19 -14.09 8.64
N PHE A 37 6.87 -12.90 8.14
CA PHE A 37 6.39 -11.79 8.98
C PHE A 37 5.03 -11.26 8.56
N ILE A 38 4.67 -11.35 7.28
CA ILE A 38 3.38 -10.91 6.74
C ILE A 38 2.57 -12.10 6.22
N CYS A 39 1.24 -11.96 6.25
CA CYS A 39 0.30 -12.94 5.70
C CYS A 39 -0.83 -12.25 4.96
N CYS A 40 -1.51 -12.98 4.08
CA CYS A 40 -2.71 -12.50 3.39
C CYS A 40 -3.90 -12.54 4.35
N MET A 41 -4.52 -11.39 4.62
CA MET A 41 -5.64 -11.32 5.56
C MET A 41 -6.87 -12.08 5.09
N LYS A 42 -7.04 -12.27 3.76
CA LYS A 42 -8.15 -13.05 3.21
C LYS A 42 -8.20 -14.49 3.77
N ASP A 43 -7.05 -15.04 4.14
CA ASP A 43 -6.93 -16.42 4.63
C ASP A 43 -7.30 -16.53 6.12
N LEU A 44 -7.35 -15.39 6.83
CA LEU A 44 -7.67 -15.33 8.25
C LEU A 44 -9.12 -14.94 8.52
N LEU A 45 -9.69 -14.03 7.72
CA LEU A 45 -11.08 -13.60 7.88
C LEU A 45 -11.70 -13.03 6.59
N PRO A 46 -13.04 -13.13 6.42
CA PRO A 46 -13.75 -12.44 5.35
C PRO A 46 -13.64 -10.92 5.44
N ARG A 47 -13.62 -10.25 4.29
CA ARG A 47 -13.47 -8.78 4.21
C ARG A 47 -14.62 -8.04 4.86
N SER A 48 -15.84 -8.53 4.68
CA SER A 48 -17.04 -8.00 5.33
C SER A 48 -16.91 -8.04 6.85
N ALA A 49 -16.48 -9.19 7.40
CA ALA A 49 -16.29 -9.36 8.83
C ALA A 49 -15.19 -8.44 9.38
N PHE A 50 -14.10 -8.23 8.63
CA PHE A 50 -13.05 -7.26 9.01
C PHE A 50 -13.62 -5.84 9.12
N ILE A 51 -14.35 -5.38 8.09
CA ILE A 51 -14.93 -4.04 8.03
C ILE A 51 -15.93 -3.84 9.17
N GLU A 52 -16.88 -4.76 9.32
CA GLU A 52 -17.91 -4.69 10.36
C GLU A 52 -17.30 -4.63 11.76
N ARG A 53 -16.36 -5.53 12.07
CA ARG A 53 -15.70 -5.58 13.38
C ARG A 53 -14.87 -4.33 13.65
N THR A 54 -14.22 -3.77 12.64
CA THR A 54 -13.44 -2.53 12.76
C THR A 54 -14.36 -1.34 13.07
N ILE A 55 -15.49 -1.22 12.37
CA ILE A 55 -16.49 -0.18 12.65
C ILE A 55 -17.02 -0.34 14.07
N LYS A 56 -17.44 -1.54 14.46
CA LYS A 56 -17.96 -1.83 15.80
C LYS A 56 -16.95 -1.52 16.91
N ALA A 57 -15.66 -1.81 16.68
CA ALA A 57 -14.61 -1.46 17.63
C ALA A 57 -14.38 0.05 17.71
N ALA A 58 -14.54 0.80 16.61
CA ALA A 58 -14.45 2.25 16.64
C ALA A 58 -15.66 2.88 17.37
N GLU A 59 -16.85 2.31 17.24
CA GLU A 59 -18.07 2.77 17.94
C GLU A 59 -17.97 2.71 19.46
N THR A 60 -17.10 1.87 20.03
CA THR A 60 -16.90 1.82 21.49
C THR A 60 -16.20 3.06 22.04
N HIS A 61 -15.54 3.84 21.18
CA HIS A 61 -14.78 5.03 21.56
C HIS A 61 -15.29 6.31 20.91
N PHE A 62 -16.00 6.20 19.79
CA PHE A 62 -16.43 7.35 18.99
C PHE A 62 -17.89 7.21 18.55
N LEU A 63 -18.61 8.32 18.49
CA LEU A 63 -19.89 8.38 17.80
C LEU A 63 -19.62 8.44 16.30
N LEU A 64 -20.06 7.42 15.56
CA LEU A 64 -19.85 7.32 14.13
C LEU A 64 -21.09 7.76 13.35
N ARG A 65 -20.87 8.35 12.17
CA ARG A 65 -21.91 8.63 11.18
C ARG A 65 -21.48 8.06 9.84
N PHE A 66 -22.33 7.26 9.22
CA PHE A 66 -22.12 6.81 7.85
C PHE A 66 -22.36 7.96 6.86
N VAL A 67 -21.46 8.10 5.89
CA VAL A 67 -21.58 9.04 4.78
C VAL A 67 -21.25 8.26 3.51
N SER A 68 -22.14 8.31 2.52
CA SER A 68 -21.88 7.66 1.22
C SER A 68 -20.74 8.37 0.49
N CYS A 69 -20.01 7.65 -0.36
CA CYS A 69 -18.93 8.23 -1.17
C CYS A 69 -19.44 9.39 -2.04
N ASP A 70 -20.61 9.24 -2.65
CA ASP A 70 -21.23 10.25 -3.52
C ASP A 70 -21.53 11.56 -2.76
N ALA A 71 -21.78 11.50 -1.45
CA ALA A 71 -22.03 12.68 -0.63
C ALA A 71 -20.73 13.46 -0.27
N ILE A 72 -19.56 12.91 -0.60
CA ILE A 72 -18.25 13.55 -0.37
C ILE A 72 -17.90 14.52 -1.52
N GLU A 73 -18.62 14.47 -2.64
CA GLU A 73 -18.48 15.38 -3.78
C GLU A 73 -19.01 16.79 -3.46
N SER A 74 -18.30 17.57 -2.64
CA SER A 74 -18.42 19.04 -2.59
C SER A 74 -17.42 19.72 -1.65
N SER A 75 -16.66 19.01 -0.81
CA SER A 75 -15.71 19.66 0.12
C SER A 75 -14.29 19.80 -0.45
N ALA A 76 -14.11 19.63 -1.77
CA ALA A 76 -12.85 19.90 -2.46
C ALA A 76 -12.63 21.42 -2.60
N SER A 77 -12.58 22.13 -1.47
CA SER A 77 -12.05 23.50 -1.41
C SER A 77 -10.52 23.52 -1.39
N ALA A 78 -9.87 22.35 -1.38
CA ALA A 78 -8.43 22.24 -1.50
C ALA A 78 -8.08 22.03 -2.98
N ASN A 79 -7.39 23.01 -3.57
CA ASN A 79 -6.73 22.86 -4.87
C ASN A 79 -5.64 21.78 -4.75
N PHE A 80 -6.03 20.51 -4.88
CA PHE A 80 -5.08 19.42 -4.92
C PHE A 80 -4.43 19.42 -6.31
N THR A 81 -3.19 19.90 -6.38
CA THR A 81 -2.36 19.77 -7.57
C THR A 81 -1.59 18.45 -7.46
N PRO A 82 -1.88 17.44 -8.30
CA PRO A 82 -1.16 16.17 -8.25
C PRO A 82 0.34 16.41 -8.51
N SER A 83 1.21 15.88 -7.65
CA SER A 83 2.66 15.92 -7.86
C SER A 83 3.15 14.85 -8.84
N SER A 84 2.28 13.94 -9.24
CA SER A 84 2.56 12.87 -10.20
C SER A 84 1.54 12.90 -11.34
N ARG A 85 1.96 12.45 -12.52
CA ARG A 85 1.14 12.30 -13.72
C ARG A 85 1.31 10.88 -14.24
N MET A 86 0.23 10.30 -14.78
CA MET A 86 0.33 9.06 -15.56
C MET A 86 1.23 9.28 -16.77
N LEU A 87 2.27 8.45 -16.89
CA LEU A 87 3.11 8.43 -18.07
C LEU A 87 2.32 7.93 -19.28
N THR A 88 2.60 8.50 -20.44
CA THR A 88 2.16 7.90 -21.70
C THR A 88 2.96 6.64 -21.98
N ARG A 89 2.47 5.81 -22.90
CA ARG A 89 3.19 4.62 -23.35
C ARG A 89 4.61 4.96 -23.84
N GLN A 90 4.76 6.05 -24.58
CA GLN A 90 6.06 6.49 -25.10
C GLN A 90 7.01 6.93 -23.98
N GLU A 91 6.48 7.62 -22.97
CA GLU A 91 7.27 8.05 -21.80
C GLU A 91 7.73 6.85 -20.97
N LEU A 92 6.90 5.80 -20.88
CA LEU A 92 7.26 4.56 -20.20
C LEU A 92 8.34 3.80 -20.97
N GLU A 93 8.21 3.66 -22.29
CA GLU A 93 9.20 2.99 -23.16
C GLU A 93 10.55 3.71 -23.10
N ALA A 94 10.56 5.04 -23.20
CA ALA A 94 11.79 5.83 -23.09
C ALA A 94 12.47 5.73 -21.72
N ALA A 95 11.70 5.58 -20.62
CA ALA A 95 12.26 5.40 -19.28
C ALA A 95 12.92 4.02 -19.09
N ILE A 96 12.39 2.99 -19.77
CA ILE A 96 12.99 1.65 -19.79
C ILE A 96 14.31 1.68 -20.56
N ASP A 97 14.34 2.36 -21.70
CA ASP A 97 15.53 2.44 -22.56
C ASP A 97 16.65 3.35 -21.99
N ALA A 98 16.32 4.23 -21.05
CA ALA A 98 17.25 5.19 -20.45
C ALA A 98 18.07 4.63 -19.26
N GLU A 99 17.76 3.43 -18.77
CA GLU A 99 18.55 2.76 -17.72
C GLU A 99 19.77 2.06 -18.36
N PRO A 100 21.03 2.47 -18.06
CA PRO A 100 22.18 1.68 -18.48
C PRO A 100 22.17 0.33 -17.73
N GLU A 101 22.51 -0.76 -18.43
CA GLU A 101 22.54 -2.18 -18.01
C GLU A 101 23.26 -2.52 -16.68
N SER A 102 23.64 -1.57 -15.83
CA SER A 102 24.43 -1.84 -14.62
C SER A 102 23.67 -2.52 -13.48
N LEU A 103 22.33 -2.52 -13.47
CA LEU A 103 21.55 -3.14 -12.38
C LEU A 103 21.24 -4.64 -12.57
N LEU A 104 21.47 -5.20 -13.75
CA LEU A 104 21.26 -6.63 -14.03
C LEU A 104 22.46 -7.53 -13.62
N SER A 105 23.54 -6.97 -13.09
CA SER A 105 24.78 -7.71 -12.77
C SER A 105 25.03 -7.98 -11.28
N GLN A 106 24.14 -7.57 -10.36
CA GLN A 106 24.34 -7.78 -8.91
C GLN A 106 23.32 -8.72 -8.26
N SER A 107 22.80 -9.70 -9.01
CA SER A 107 22.10 -10.83 -8.41
C SER A 107 22.49 -12.13 -9.11
N LEU A 108 23.63 -12.69 -8.68
CA LEU A 108 23.93 -14.12 -8.70
C LEU A 108 24.09 -14.57 -7.26
#